data_AF-A0A954XRY3-F1
#
_entry.id   AF-A0A954XRY3-F1
#
_cell.length_a   1.000
_cell.length_b   1.000
_cell.length_c   1.000
_cell.angle_alpha   90.00
_cell.angle_beta   90.00
_cell.angle_gamma   90.00
#
_symmetry.space_group_name_H-M   'P 1'
#
loop_
_entity.id
_entity.type
_entity.pdbx_description
1 polymer ?
#
loop_
_entity_poly.entity_id
_entity_poly.type
_entity_poly.pdbx_seq_one_letter_code
_entity_poly.pdbx_strand_id
1 'polypeptide(L)'
;MSATCLHAANCAAEGLEISDPQLANALQPAIDQLHQELVACGLPFETTLPLLGSLAAEYENNRQLVEVTVTKLRGAGSICDDTIARLAGSIADLEVALLRERPNLADELAVRGRPLRELWEARGPGLLREVARLVGDESFLVSSAEIVLVAPLAGGHGRASRSGNRVTFEAVLVDPYPELPETIRLGWLLAQLGCHLPRFGEAVSGNRLPQVASLATLPLVLAAAETVELAMLSPDSIEQALKCWQLPQEVRDCLHTWWQAYFTGNSRWAVALASLDAMLAS
;
A
#
# COMPACT_ATOMS: atom_id res chain seq x y z
N MET A 1 -16.98 1.96 -2.15
CA MET A 1 -17.07 0.54 -2.58
C MET A 1 -15.95 0.20 -3.56
N SER A 2 -15.80 0.97 -4.63
CA SER A 2 -14.77 0.79 -5.68
C SER A 2 -13.36 0.61 -5.12
N ALA A 3 -12.98 1.31 -4.05
CA ALA A 3 -11.68 1.15 -3.40
C ALA A 3 -11.42 -0.28 -2.91
N THR A 4 -12.40 -0.96 -2.30
CA THR A 4 -12.25 -2.36 -1.88
C THR A 4 -12.21 -3.31 -3.07
N CYS A 5 -13.06 -3.10 -4.09
CA CYS A 5 -13.04 -3.89 -5.32
C CYS A 5 -11.68 -3.82 -6.03
N LEU A 6 -11.17 -2.62 -6.23
CA LEU A 6 -9.90 -2.39 -6.90
C LEU A 6 -8.72 -2.86 -6.03
N HIS A 7 -8.85 -2.81 -4.70
CA HIS A 7 -7.89 -3.45 -3.79
C HIS A 7 -7.88 -4.97 -3.98
N ALA A 8 -9.04 -5.62 -4.13
CA ALA A 8 -9.14 -7.06 -4.43
C ALA A 8 -8.42 -7.41 -5.75
N ALA A 9 -8.66 -6.62 -6.80
CA ALA A 9 -8.00 -6.81 -8.10
C ALA A 9 -6.48 -6.60 -8.01
N ASN A 10 -6.00 -5.61 -7.26
CA ASN A 10 -4.57 -5.43 -7.00
C ASN A 10 -3.98 -6.63 -6.26
N CYS A 11 -4.62 -7.11 -5.20
CA CYS A 11 -4.18 -8.30 -4.45
C CYS A 11 -4.05 -9.51 -5.38
N ALA A 12 -5.05 -9.76 -6.25
CA ALA A 12 -5.02 -10.86 -7.21
C ALA A 12 -3.89 -10.69 -8.24
N ALA A 13 -3.64 -9.48 -8.75
CA ALA A 13 -2.55 -9.19 -9.68
C ALA A 13 -1.16 -9.39 -9.06
N GLU A 14 -1.06 -9.24 -7.73
CA GLU A 14 0.15 -9.48 -6.94
C GLU A 14 0.30 -10.95 -6.50
N GLY A 15 -0.68 -11.80 -6.83
CA GLY A 15 -0.68 -13.20 -6.42
C GLY A 15 -1.05 -13.42 -4.95
N LEU A 16 -1.65 -12.43 -4.30
CA LEU A 16 -2.10 -12.53 -2.91
C LEU A 16 -3.44 -13.26 -2.85
N GLU A 17 -3.56 -14.20 -1.92
CA GLU A 17 -4.78 -14.96 -1.71
C GLU A 17 -5.82 -14.16 -0.93
N ILE A 18 -7.05 -14.12 -1.44
CA ILE A 18 -8.20 -13.60 -0.68
C ILE A 18 -8.55 -14.63 0.40
N SER A 19 -8.46 -14.21 1.66
CA SER A 19 -8.54 -15.07 2.85
C SER A 19 -9.90 -15.76 3.02
N ASP A 20 -10.98 -15.20 2.46
CA ASP A 20 -12.33 -15.77 2.45
C ASP A 20 -12.57 -16.48 1.10
N PRO A 21 -12.59 -17.84 1.05
CA PRO A 21 -12.73 -18.57 -0.21
C PRO A 21 -14.06 -18.34 -0.91
N GLN A 22 -15.14 -18.07 -0.17
CA GLN A 22 -16.43 -17.80 -0.78
C GLN A 22 -16.39 -16.46 -1.51
N LEU A 23 -15.86 -15.43 -0.85
CA LEU A 23 -15.67 -14.12 -1.45
C LEU A 23 -14.70 -14.19 -2.63
N ALA A 24 -13.58 -14.92 -2.50
CA ALA A 24 -12.62 -15.13 -3.57
C ALA A 24 -13.30 -15.70 -4.83
N ASN A 25 -14.05 -16.79 -4.67
CA ASN A 25 -14.78 -17.44 -5.77
C ASN A 25 -15.82 -16.52 -6.41
N ALA A 26 -16.49 -15.68 -5.61
CA ALA A 26 -17.49 -14.75 -6.12
C ALA A 26 -16.87 -13.59 -6.91
N LEU A 27 -15.71 -13.09 -6.49
CA LEU A 27 -15.02 -11.97 -7.14
C LEU A 27 -14.20 -12.38 -8.36
N GLN A 28 -13.65 -13.61 -8.39
CA GLN A 28 -12.70 -14.05 -9.40
C GLN A 28 -13.18 -13.79 -10.85
N PRO A 29 -14.42 -14.13 -11.25
CA PRO A 29 -14.85 -13.90 -12.63
C PRO A 29 -14.85 -12.42 -13.04
N ALA A 30 -15.21 -11.52 -12.11
CA ALA A 30 -15.22 -10.08 -12.38
C ALA A 30 -13.81 -9.48 -12.37
N ILE A 31 -12.90 -10.00 -11.53
CA ILE A 31 -11.48 -9.65 -11.56
C ILE A 31 -10.86 -10.06 -12.90
N ASP A 32 -11.10 -11.30 -13.34
CA ASP A 32 -10.60 -11.81 -14.62
C ASP A 32 -11.11 -10.97 -15.80
N GLN A 33 -12.39 -10.59 -15.78
CA GLN A 33 -12.98 -9.71 -16.78
C GLN A 33 -12.30 -8.34 -16.79
N LEU A 34 -12.08 -7.72 -15.63
CA LEU A 34 -11.36 -6.44 -15.53
C LEU A 34 -9.93 -6.56 -16.09
N HIS A 35 -9.22 -7.64 -15.78
CA HIS A 35 -7.87 -7.89 -16.31
C HIS A 35 -7.88 -8.04 -17.84
N GLN A 36 -8.80 -8.83 -18.39
CA GLN A 36 -8.95 -8.99 -19.85
C GLN A 36 -9.23 -7.66 -20.53
N GLU A 37 -10.05 -6.80 -19.93
CA GLU A 37 -10.38 -5.48 -20.44
C GLU A 37 -9.18 -4.52 -20.42
N LEU A 38 -8.39 -4.52 -19.35
CA LEU A 38 -7.12 -3.77 -19.28
C LEU A 38 -6.17 -4.19 -20.40
N VAL A 39 -5.98 -5.50 -20.60
CA VAL A 39 -5.14 -6.05 -21.68
C VAL A 39 -5.68 -5.67 -23.05
N ALA A 40 -6.98 -5.83 -23.30
CA ALA A 40 -7.62 -5.47 -24.57
C ALA A 40 -7.48 -3.98 -24.89
N CYS A 41 -7.40 -3.12 -23.86
CA CYS A 41 -7.18 -1.70 -24.00
C CYS A 41 -5.70 -1.31 -24.10
N GLY A 42 -4.77 -2.27 -23.97
CA GLY A 42 -3.31 -2.07 -23.96
C GLY A 42 -2.79 -1.37 -22.71
N LEU A 43 -3.51 -1.45 -21.59
CA LEU A 43 -3.16 -0.81 -20.33
C LEU A 43 -2.40 -1.81 -19.43
N PRO A 44 -1.15 -1.51 -19.04
CA PRO A 44 -0.36 -2.40 -18.17
C PRO A 44 -0.97 -2.45 -16.76
N PHE A 45 -1.20 -3.66 -16.24
CA PHE A 45 -1.89 -3.86 -14.97
C PHE A 45 -1.09 -3.31 -13.78
N GLU A 46 0.24 -3.42 -13.83
CA GLU A 46 1.21 -3.06 -12.79
C GLU A 46 1.19 -1.56 -12.46
N THR A 47 0.75 -0.73 -13.41
CA THR A 47 0.62 0.71 -13.19
C THR A 47 -0.84 1.17 -13.18
N THR A 48 -1.72 0.48 -13.92
CA THR A 48 -3.12 0.89 -14.04
C THR A 48 -3.94 0.54 -12.80
N LEU A 49 -3.84 -0.68 -12.28
CA LEU A 49 -4.62 -1.10 -11.10
C LEU A 49 -4.22 -0.34 -9.82
N PRO A 50 -2.93 -0.10 -9.53
CA PRO A 50 -2.56 0.71 -8.37
C PRO A 50 -3.07 2.14 -8.50
N LEU A 51 -3.05 2.71 -9.71
CA LEU A 51 -3.56 4.06 -9.94
C LEU A 51 -5.09 4.12 -9.77
N LEU A 52 -5.83 3.19 -10.35
CA LEU A 52 -7.28 3.07 -10.15
C LEU A 52 -7.63 2.93 -8.67
N GLY A 53 -6.98 1.98 -7.98
CA GLY A 53 -7.19 1.76 -6.55
C GLY A 53 -6.87 3.00 -5.72
N SER A 54 -5.81 3.73 -6.08
CA SER A 54 -5.48 4.97 -5.41
C SER A 54 -6.53 6.05 -5.62
N LEU A 55 -7.09 6.22 -6.81
CA LEU A 55 -8.07 7.27 -7.14
C LEU A 55 -9.51 6.91 -6.73
N ALA A 56 -9.78 5.65 -6.40
CA ALA A 56 -11.12 5.12 -6.15
C ALA A 56 -11.87 5.80 -4.98
N ALA A 57 -11.15 6.44 -4.06
CA ALA A 57 -11.77 7.21 -2.96
C ALA A 57 -12.18 8.64 -3.36
N GLU A 58 -11.63 9.17 -4.47
CA GLU A 58 -11.93 10.54 -4.95
C GLU A 58 -13.14 10.57 -5.88
N TYR A 59 -13.45 9.46 -6.54
CA TYR A 59 -14.45 9.40 -7.60
C TYR A 59 -15.48 8.31 -7.32
N GLU A 60 -16.72 8.73 -7.05
CA GLU A 60 -17.85 7.81 -6.89
C GLU A 60 -18.34 7.25 -8.23
N ASN A 61 -18.00 7.92 -9.35
CA ASN A 61 -18.41 7.53 -10.69
C ASN A 61 -17.28 6.75 -11.40
N ASN A 62 -17.52 5.48 -11.69
CA ASN A 62 -16.54 4.60 -12.36
C ASN A 62 -16.09 5.12 -13.73
N ARG A 63 -16.98 5.80 -14.49
CA ARG A 63 -16.61 6.40 -15.78
C ARG A 63 -15.57 7.50 -15.59
N GLN A 64 -15.81 8.40 -14.64
CA GLN A 64 -14.90 9.49 -14.31
C GLN A 64 -13.57 8.98 -13.73
N LEU A 65 -13.63 7.97 -12.85
CA LEU A 65 -12.45 7.30 -12.30
C LEU A 65 -11.54 6.76 -13.42
N VAL A 66 -12.13 6.04 -14.39
CA VAL A 66 -11.41 5.49 -15.53
C VAL A 66 -10.87 6.59 -16.44
N GLU A 67 -11.68 7.59 -16.76
CA GLU A 67 -11.26 8.73 -17.60
C GLU A 67 -10.02 9.43 -17.02
N VAL A 68 -10.05 9.76 -15.73
CA VAL A 68 -8.91 10.40 -15.04
C VAL A 68 -7.69 9.50 -15.01
N THR A 69 -7.88 8.19 -14.77
CA THR A 69 -6.78 7.21 -14.75
C THR A 69 -6.12 7.10 -16.12
N VAL A 70 -6.89 6.89 -17.19
CA VAL A 70 -6.38 6.79 -18.56
C VAL A 70 -5.69 8.08 -18.97
N THR A 71 -6.28 9.24 -18.63
CA THR A 71 -5.67 10.55 -18.87
C THR A 71 -4.31 10.70 -18.18
N LYS A 72 -4.17 10.25 -16.92
CA LYS A 72 -2.89 10.32 -16.20
C LYS A 72 -1.82 9.39 -16.77
N LEU A 73 -2.21 8.24 -17.33
CA LEU A 73 -1.27 7.25 -17.88
C LEU A 73 -0.85 7.56 -19.32
N ARG A 74 -1.76 8.08 -20.14
CA ARG A 74 -1.54 8.25 -21.60
C ARG A 74 -1.63 9.69 -22.09
N GLY A 75 -2.10 10.61 -21.25
CA GLY A 75 -2.39 11.99 -21.62
C GLY A 75 -3.82 12.17 -22.17
N ALA A 76 -4.28 13.43 -22.20
CA ALA A 76 -5.66 13.78 -22.57
C ALA A 76 -6.06 13.39 -24.00
N GLY A 77 -5.10 13.27 -24.92
CA GLY A 77 -5.35 12.91 -26.33
C GLY A 77 -5.60 11.42 -26.57
N SER A 78 -5.47 10.57 -25.56
CA SER A 78 -5.61 9.11 -25.67
C SER A 78 -6.95 8.58 -25.14
N ILE A 79 -7.89 9.48 -24.86
CA ILE A 79 -9.23 9.13 -24.41
C ILE A 79 -10.02 8.51 -25.57
N CYS A 80 -10.54 7.30 -25.34
CA CYS A 80 -11.48 6.63 -26.23
C CYS A 80 -12.74 6.26 -25.43
N ASP A 81 -13.90 6.72 -25.87
CA ASP A 81 -15.17 6.53 -25.15
C ASP A 81 -15.51 5.04 -24.93
N ASP A 82 -15.16 4.18 -25.90
CA ASP A 82 -15.37 2.73 -25.81
C ASP A 82 -14.49 2.11 -24.73
N THR A 83 -13.21 2.50 -24.66
CA THR A 83 -12.28 2.06 -23.60
C THR A 83 -12.80 2.45 -22.23
N ILE A 84 -13.26 3.69 -22.07
CA ILE A 84 -13.80 4.19 -20.80
C ILE A 84 -15.05 3.39 -20.43
N ALA A 85 -15.98 3.21 -21.37
CA ALA A 85 -17.23 2.49 -21.11
C ALA A 85 -16.99 1.04 -20.70
N ARG A 86 -16.09 0.32 -21.38
CA ARG A 86 -15.77 -1.08 -21.09
C ARG A 86 -15.16 -1.25 -19.71
N LEU A 87 -14.12 -0.46 -19.39
CA LEU A 87 -13.46 -0.54 -18.08
C LEU A 87 -14.38 -0.12 -16.93
N ALA A 88 -15.17 0.94 -17.12
CA ALA A 88 -16.14 1.38 -16.11
C ALA A 88 -17.21 0.31 -15.86
N GLY A 89 -17.65 -0.39 -16.91
CA GLY A 89 -18.54 -1.55 -16.83
C GLY A 89 -17.94 -2.69 -16.00
N SER A 90 -16.69 -3.08 -16.28
CA SER A 90 -16.01 -4.13 -15.51
C SER A 90 -15.81 -3.79 -14.03
N ILE A 91 -15.53 -2.51 -13.71
CA ILE A 91 -15.46 -2.07 -12.31
C ILE A 91 -16.84 -2.17 -11.67
N ALA A 92 -17.91 -1.76 -12.36
CA ALA A 92 -19.27 -1.87 -11.84
C ALA A 92 -19.68 -3.33 -11.60
N ASP A 93 -19.33 -4.25 -12.50
CA ASP A 93 -19.59 -5.69 -12.32
C ASP A 93 -18.87 -6.25 -11.08
N LEU A 94 -17.63 -5.81 -10.85
CA LEU A 94 -16.86 -6.17 -9.65
C LEU A 94 -17.49 -5.60 -8.36
N GLU A 95 -18.03 -4.38 -8.40
CA GLU A 95 -18.80 -3.79 -7.29
C GLU A 95 -20.08 -4.56 -7.00
N VAL A 96 -20.80 -4.98 -8.04
CA VAL A 96 -22.01 -5.80 -7.88
C VAL A 96 -21.66 -7.16 -7.27
N ALA A 97 -20.58 -7.81 -7.71
CA ALA A 97 -20.13 -9.07 -7.13
C ALA A 97 -19.78 -8.92 -5.64
N LEU A 98 -19.03 -7.87 -5.28
CA LEU A 98 -18.68 -7.61 -3.89
C LEU A 98 -19.92 -7.32 -3.02
N LEU A 99 -20.85 -6.48 -3.49
CA LEU A 99 -22.03 -6.10 -2.72
C LEU A 99 -23.01 -7.26 -2.52
N ARG A 100 -23.03 -8.25 -3.41
CA ARG A 100 -23.82 -9.48 -3.22
C ARG A 100 -23.31 -10.30 -2.05
N GLU A 101 -21.99 -10.46 -1.92
CA GLU A 101 -21.38 -11.22 -0.83
C GLU A 101 -21.26 -10.40 0.47
N ARG A 102 -21.09 -9.08 0.36
CA ARG A 102 -20.84 -8.17 1.48
C ARG A 102 -21.75 -6.93 1.41
N PRO A 103 -23.08 -7.08 1.55
CA PRO A 103 -24.03 -5.99 1.40
C PRO A 103 -23.86 -4.86 2.43
N ASN A 104 -23.33 -5.19 3.62
CA ASN A 104 -23.14 -4.24 4.72
C ASN A 104 -21.69 -3.75 4.85
N LEU A 105 -20.87 -3.88 3.79
CA LEU A 105 -19.44 -3.59 3.88
C LEU A 105 -19.14 -2.18 4.39
N ALA A 106 -19.91 -1.18 3.95
CA ALA A 106 -19.72 0.21 4.39
C ALA A 106 -19.89 0.36 5.92
N ASP A 107 -20.93 -0.26 6.48
CA ASP A 107 -21.18 -0.24 7.92
C ASP A 107 -20.11 -1.04 8.68
N GLU A 108 -19.68 -2.19 8.14
CA GLU A 108 -18.59 -2.99 8.72
C GLU A 108 -17.28 -2.19 8.79
N LEU A 109 -16.93 -1.48 7.72
CA LEU A 109 -15.73 -0.63 7.67
C LEU A 109 -15.84 0.56 8.62
N ALA A 110 -17.01 1.18 8.75
CA ALA A 110 -17.23 2.26 9.69
C ALA A 110 -17.01 1.81 11.15
N VAL A 111 -17.47 0.60 11.50
CA VAL A 111 -17.26 0.01 12.84
C VAL A 111 -15.78 -0.31 13.08
N ARG A 112 -15.07 -0.86 12.08
CA ARG A 112 -13.63 -1.20 12.17
C ARG A 112 -12.73 0.04 12.23
N GLY A 113 -13.12 1.13 11.58
CA GLY A 113 -12.31 2.34 11.49
C GLY A 113 -12.11 3.05 12.84
N ARG A 114 -13.07 2.94 13.76
CA ARG A 114 -12.99 3.62 15.06
C ARG A 114 -11.86 3.08 15.96
N PRO A 115 -11.75 1.77 16.25
CA PRO A 115 -10.62 1.23 17.01
C PRO A 115 -9.26 1.56 16.39
N LEU A 116 -9.14 1.47 15.07
CA LEU A 116 -7.90 1.82 14.36
C LEU A 116 -7.51 3.29 14.56
N ARG A 117 -8.49 4.19 14.53
CA ARG A 117 -8.28 5.61 14.81
C ARG A 117 -7.83 5.84 16.26
N GLU A 118 -8.51 5.20 17.21
CA GLU A 118 -8.17 5.33 18.64
C GLU A 118 -6.74 4.83 18.92
N LEU A 119 -6.35 3.68 18.35
CA LEU A 119 -4.98 3.14 18.42
C LEU A 119 -3.96 4.10 17.78
N TRP A 120 -4.28 4.63 16.60
CA TRP A 120 -3.43 5.58 15.90
C TRP A 120 -3.24 6.88 16.68
N GLU A 121 -4.31 7.49 17.19
CA GLU A 121 -4.26 8.73 17.97
C GLU A 121 -3.39 8.58 19.23
N ALA A 122 -3.37 7.40 19.84
CA ALA A 122 -2.58 7.13 21.04
C ALA A 122 -1.06 7.13 20.79
N ARG A 123 -0.58 6.55 19.67
CA ARG A 123 0.87 6.31 19.46
C ARG A 123 1.41 6.72 18.08
N GLY A 124 0.56 6.78 17.05
CA GLY A 124 0.93 7.08 15.66
C GLY A 124 1.70 8.40 15.47
N PRO A 125 1.26 9.53 16.04
CA PRO A 125 2.03 10.79 15.95
C PRO A 125 3.41 10.72 16.60
N GLY A 126 3.59 9.91 17.64
CA GLY A 126 4.90 9.67 18.26
C GLY A 126 5.79 8.82 17.34
N LEU A 127 5.21 7.74 16.79
CA LEU A 127 5.87 6.85 15.86
C LEU A 127 6.44 7.60 14.65
N LEU A 128 5.64 8.43 13.98
CA LEU A 128 6.10 9.18 12.81
C LEU A 128 7.18 10.22 13.16
N ARG A 129 7.06 10.91 14.30
CA ARG A 129 8.12 11.82 14.76
C ARG A 129 9.45 11.09 14.92
N GLU A 130 9.42 9.87 15.46
CA GLU A 130 10.62 9.05 15.60
C GLU A 130 11.16 8.55 14.27
N VAL A 131 10.30 8.18 13.31
CA VAL A 131 10.70 7.91 11.92
C VAL A 131 11.47 9.09 11.35
N ALA A 132 10.96 10.31 11.48
CA ALA A 132 11.60 11.50 10.94
C ALA A 132 12.93 11.83 11.65
N ARG A 133 13.00 11.62 12.98
CA ARG A 133 14.24 11.79 13.75
C ARG A 133 15.30 10.79 13.31
N LEU A 134 14.94 9.52 13.11
CA LEU A 134 15.87 8.48 12.64
C LEU A 134 16.38 8.77 11.23
N VAL A 135 15.53 9.31 10.35
CA VAL A 135 15.95 9.79 9.02
C VAL A 135 16.89 11.01 9.11
N GLY A 136 16.76 11.82 10.15
CA GLY A 136 17.53 13.05 10.36
C GLY A 136 16.99 14.27 9.58
N ASP A 137 15.77 14.19 9.06
CA ASP A 137 15.10 15.27 8.32
C ASP A 137 13.59 15.21 8.58
N GLU A 138 13.05 16.19 9.30
CA GLU A 138 11.61 16.28 9.64
C GLU A 138 10.71 16.27 8.42
N SER A 139 11.21 16.82 7.31
CA SER A 139 10.44 16.95 6.09
C SER A 139 10.43 15.65 5.24
N PHE A 140 11.02 14.58 5.77
CA PHE A 140 10.76 13.21 5.32
C PHE A 140 9.28 12.87 5.35
N LEU A 141 8.54 13.33 6.35
CA LEU A 141 7.12 13.09 6.43
C LEU A 141 6.34 14.05 5.53
N VAL A 142 5.31 13.53 4.86
CA VAL A 142 4.32 14.37 4.19
C VAL A 142 3.49 15.13 5.22
N SER A 143 3.10 16.37 4.91
CA SER A 143 2.32 17.22 5.82
C SER A 143 0.93 16.67 6.13
N SER A 144 0.35 15.92 5.19
CA SER A 144 -0.93 15.24 5.32
C SER A 144 -0.97 14.04 4.40
N ALA A 145 -1.63 12.98 4.86
CA ALA A 145 -1.95 11.82 4.04
C ALA A 145 -3.39 11.37 4.31
N GLU A 146 -4.03 10.82 3.29
CA GLU A 146 -5.34 10.20 3.43
C GLU A 146 -5.21 8.69 3.63
N ILE A 147 -6.03 8.14 4.53
CA ILE A 147 -6.07 6.71 4.81
C ILE A 147 -7.41 6.19 4.31
N VAL A 148 -7.37 5.36 3.27
CA VAL A 148 -8.55 4.72 2.69
C VAL A 148 -8.68 3.31 3.24
N LEU A 149 -9.68 3.12 4.08
CA LEU A 149 -10.00 1.82 4.65
C LEU A 149 -10.70 0.93 3.61
N VAL A 150 -10.22 -0.30 3.48
CA VAL A 150 -10.80 -1.34 2.61
C VAL A 150 -11.04 -2.62 3.41
N ALA A 151 -11.87 -3.53 2.86
CA ALA A 151 -12.10 -4.82 3.49
C ALA A 151 -10.76 -5.58 3.67
N PRO A 152 -10.59 -6.33 4.78
CA PRO A 152 -9.41 -7.18 4.96
C PRO A 152 -9.50 -8.42 4.08
N LEU A 153 -8.93 -8.35 2.87
CA LEU A 153 -8.95 -9.44 1.89
C LEU A 153 -7.70 -10.31 2.00
N ALA A 154 -6.54 -9.71 2.25
CA ALA A 154 -5.23 -10.36 2.28
C ALA A 154 -4.57 -10.22 3.67
N GLY A 155 -5.34 -10.39 4.74
CA GLY A 155 -4.79 -10.56 6.09
C GLY A 155 -4.08 -9.35 6.68
N GLY A 156 -4.45 -8.12 6.31
CA GLY A 156 -3.80 -6.89 6.75
C GLY A 156 -2.87 -6.30 5.70
N HIS A 157 -3.15 -6.50 4.41
CA HIS A 157 -2.37 -5.87 3.34
C HIS A 157 -2.63 -4.36 3.27
N GLY A 158 -1.82 -3.65 2.49
CA GLY A 158 -1.97 -2.22 2.28
C GLY A 158 -0.95 -1.68 1.29
N ARG A 159 -1.21 -0.46 0.79
CA ARG A 159 -0.40 0.14 -0.28
C ARG A 159 -0.26 1.64 -0.09
N ALA A 160 0.95 2.15 -0.20
CA ALA A 160 1.22 3.57 -0.27
C ALA A 160 1.16 4.05 -1.73
N SER A 161 0.33 5.06 -2.02
CA SER A 161 0.23 5.68 -3.34
C SER A 161 1.00 7.00 -3.38
N ARG A 162 2.01 7.04 -4.25
CA ARG A 162 2.78 8.25 -4.57
C ARG A 162 1.93 9.38 -5.15
N SER A 163 0.94 9.07 -5.97
CA SER A 163 0.23 10.07 -6.78
C SER A 163 -0.81 10.88 -6.01
N GLY A 164 -1.23 10.40 -4.83
CA GLY A 164 -2.32 10.99 -4.05
C GLY A 164 -2.02 11.26 -2.58
N ASN A 165 -0.76 11.10 -2.12
CA ASN A 165 -0.41 11.12 -0.69
C ASN A 165 -1.40 10.29 0.14
N ARG A 166 -1.65 9.06 -0.31
CA ARG A 166 -2.72 8.23 0.21
C ARG A 166 -2.19 6.85 0.52
N VAL A 167 -2.73 6.23 1.55
CA VAL A 167 -2.50 4.82 1.87
C VAL A 167 -3.83 4.07 1.80
N THR A 168 -3.85 2.97 1.06
CA THR A 168 -4.91 1.97 1.13
C THR A 168 -4.57 1.03 2.28
N PHE A 169 -5.52 0.80 3.19
CA PHE A 169 -5.28 0.09 4.44
C PHE A 169 -6.41 -0.90 4.71
N GLU A 170 -6.10 -2.20 4.72
CA GLU A 170 -7.08 -3.21 5.13
C GLU A 170 -7.49 -3.00 6.59
N ALA A 171 -8.79 -2.86 6.84
CA ALA A 171 -9.31 -2.60 8.18
C ALA A 171 -9.45 -3.91 8.97
N VAL A 172 -8.34 -4.44 9.50
CA VAL A 172 -8.37 -5.61 10.39
C VAL A 172 -8.92 -5.20 11.75
N LEU A 173 -9.83 -6.00 12.32
CA LEU A 173 -10.53 -5.64 13.56
C LEU A 173 -9.67 -5.88 14.82
N VAL A 174 -8.78 -6.87 14.75
CA VAL A 174 -7.91 -7.28 15.85
C VAL A 174 -6.52 -7.42 15.29
N ASP A 175 -5.50 -6.97 16.02
CA ASP A 175 -4.11 -7.20 15.67
C ASP A 175 -3.88 -8.72 15.51
N PRO A 176 -3.63 -9.22 14.29
CA PRO A 176 -3.43 -10.66 14.09
C PRO A 176 -2.15 -11.13 14.80
N TYR A 177 -1.21 -10.21 14.99
CA TYR A 177 0.07 -10.41 15.67
C TYR A 177 0.28 -9.27 16.68
N PRO A 178 0.19 -9.53 17.99
CA PRO A 178 0.34 -8.49 19.02
C PRO A 178 1.67 -7.74 18.98
N GLU A 179 2.73 -8.37 18.45
CA GLU A 179 4.06 -7.77 18.32
C GLU A 179 4.21 -6.89 17.06
N LEU A 180 3.22 -6.91 16.17
CA LEU A 180 3.13 -6.06 14.99
C LEU A 180 1.74 -5.42 14.91
N PRO A 181 1.40 -4.53 15.87
CA PRO A 181 0.09 -3.89 15.89
C PRO A 181 -0.14 -3.06 14.63
N GLU A 182 -1.42 -2.87 14.28
CA GLU A 182 -1.85 -2.16 13.08
C GLU A 182 -1.34 -0.71 13.02
N THR A 183 -1.02 -0.11 14.16
CA THR A 183 -0.38 1.22 14.25
C THR A 183 1.01 1.22 13.60
N ILE A 184 1.81 0.16 13.77
CA ILE A 184 3.12 0.02 13.13
C ILE A 184 2.93 -0.14 11.62
N ARG A 185 2.00 -0.99 11.20
CA ARG A 185 1.72 -1.21 9.77
C ARG A 185 1.26 0.06 9.07
N LEU A 186 0.41 0.86 9.71
CA LEU A 186 0.00 2.16 9.19
C LEU A 186 1.18 3.13 9.14
N GLY A 187 2.01 3.18 10.19
CA GLY A 187 3.23 3.99 10.21
C GLY A 187 4.21 3.60 9.08
N TRP A 188 4.34 2.31 8.80
CA TRP A 188 5.15 1.77 7.71
C TRP A 188 4.66 2.24 6.34
N LEU A 189 3.37 2.12 6.06
CA LEU A 189 2.78 2.61 4.80
C LEU A 189 2.92 4.14 4.65
N LEU A 190 2.75 4.90 5.74
CA LEU A 190 2.90 6.35 5.72
C LEU A 190 4.35 6.78 5.51
N ALA A 191 5.32 6.07 6.10
CA ALA A 191 6.75 6.35 5.91
C ALA A 191 7.18 6.19 4.44
N GLN A 192 6.56 5.26 3.70
CA GLN A 192 6.83 5.08 2.26
C GLN A 192 6.48 6.32 1.42
N LEU A 193 5.49 7.12 1.84
CA LEU A 193 5.16 8.38 1.16
C LEU A 193 6.32 9.37 1.18
N GLY A 194 7.13 9.36 2.24
CA GLY A 194 8.33 10.18 2.35
C GLY A 194 9.39 9.83 1.29
N CYS A 195 9.59 8.54 1.03
CA CYS A 195 10.50 8.05 0.00
C CYS A 195 10.11 8.50 -1.41
N HIS A 196 8.85 8.89 -1.64
CA HIS A 196 8.37 9.34 -2.94
C HIS A 196 8.67 10.82 -3.25
N LEU A 197 9.12 11.59 -2.26
CA LEU A 197 9.58 12.96 -2.47
C LEU A 197 10.93 12.93 -3.22
N PRO A 198 11.15 13.81 -4.23
CA PRO A 198 12.33 13.74 -5.10
C PRO A 198 13.66 13.58 -4.35
N ARG A 199 13.92 14.42 -3.35
CA ARG A 199 15.20 14.40 -2.60
C ARG A 199 15.51 13.10 -1.84
N PHE A 200 14.52 12.24 -1.58
CA PHE A 200 14.72 10.98 -0.85
C PHE A 200 14.75 9.77 -1.77
N GLY A 201 14.01 9.81 -2.87
CA GLY A 201 13.83 8.67 -3.79
C GLY A 201 14.53 8.79 -5.15
N GLU A 202 15.06 9.96 -5.53
CA GLU A 202 15.60 10.19 -6.89
C GLU A 202 16.75 9.27 -7.29
N ALA A 203 17.48 8.74 -6.32
CA ALA A 203 18.60 7.83 -6.56
C ALA A 203 18.18 6.40 -6.93
N VAL A 204 16.88 6.07 -6.80
CA VAL A 204 16.31 4.77 -7.16
C VAL A 204 15.41 4.94 -8.38
N SER A 205 15.48 3.98 -9.31
CA SER A 205 14.63 4.03 -10.51
C SER A 205 13.14 4.08 -10.14
N GLY A 206 12.35 4.86 -10.88
CA GLY A 206 10.94 5.08 -10.57
C GLY A 206 10.09 3.80 -10.46
N ASN A 207 10.44 2.76 -11.22
CA ASN A 207 9.73 1.48 -11.21
C ASN A 207 10.12 0.59 -10.01
N ARG A 208 11.36 0.71 -9.50
CA ARG A 208 11.82 -0.06 -8.33
C ARG A 208 11.54 0.64 -7.01
N LEU A 209 11.38 1.97 -7.04
CA LEU A 209 11.20 2.78 -5.84
C LEU A 209 10.09 2.28 -4.91
N PRO A 210 8.88 1.87 -5.37
CA PRO A 210 7.86 1.35 -4.46
C PRO A 210 8.33 0.13 -3.67
N GLN A 211 8.97 -0.83 -4.35
CA GLN A 211 9.51 -2.04 -3.71
C GLN A 211 10.63 -1.68 -2.72
N VAL A 212 11.61 -0.88 -3.14
CA VAL A 212 12.74 -0.49 -2.28
C VAL A 212 12.28 0.34 -1.09
N ALA A 213 11.35 1.27 -1.29
CA ALA A 213 10.78 2.08 -0.21
C ALA A 213 10.03 1.21 0.81
N SER A 214 9.24 0.23 0.34
CA SER A 214 8.52 -0.69 1.22
C SER A 214 9.49 -1.49 2.11
N LEU A 215 10.62 -1.96 1.57
CA LEU A 215 11.63 -2.70 2.33
C LEU A 215 12.44 -1.78 3.25
N ALA A 216 12.93 -0.64 2.74
CA ALA A 216 13.76 0.28 3.51
C ALA A 216 13.05 0.86 4.74
N THR A 217 11.75 1.15 4.62
CA THR A 217 10.97 1.75 5.70
C THR A 217 10.58 0.75 6.78
N LEU A 218 10.69 -0.57 6.54
CA LEU A 218 10.33 -1.60 7.50
C LEU A 218 11.20 -1.55 8.77
N PRO A 219 12.55 -1.72 8.72
CA PRO A 219 13.37 -1.65 9.93
C PRO A 219 13.38 -0.25 10.53
N LEU A 220 13.21 0.80 9.72
CA LEU A 220 13.05 2.18 10.18
C LEU A 220 11.83 2.34 11.10
N VAL A 221 10.67 1.85 10.68
CA VAL A 221 9.43 1.96 11.47
C VAL A 221 9.47 1.05 12.69
N LEU A 222 10.07 -0.14 12.61
CA LEU A 222 10.27 -1.00 13.77
C LEU A 222 11.20 -0.37 14.82
N ALA A 223 12.30 0.27 14.39
CA ALA A 223 13.18 1.02 15.31
C ALA A 223 12.45 2.21 15.95
N ALA A 224 11.62 2.92 15.19
CA ALA A 224 10.79 4.01 15.74
C ALA A 224 9.74 3.48 16.73
N ALA A 225 9.17 2.30 16.46
CA ALA A 225 8.17 1.66 17.30
C ALA A 225 8.70 1.30 18.70
N GLU A 226 9.99 0.98 18.81
CA GLU A 226 10.64 0.71 20.10
C GLU A 226 10.63 1.94 21.01
N THR A 227 10.85 3.12 20.46
CA THR A 227 10.84 4.37 21.23
C THR A 227 9.45 4.74 21.77
N VAL A 228 8.39 4.27 21.10
CA VAL A 228 6.99 4.47 21.52
C VAL A 228 6.36 3.23 22.16
N GLU A 229 7.19 2.24 22.54
CA GLU A 229 6.80 1.03 23.26
C GLU A 229 5.74 0.18 22.51
N LEU A 230 5.79 0.17 21.17
CA LEU A 230 4.86 -0.61 20.33
C LEU A 230 5.43 -1.97 19.92
N ALA A 231 6.72 -2.05 19.64
CA ALA A 231 7.43 -3.29 19.29
C ALA A 231 8.94 -3.11 19.52
N MET A 232 9.71 -4.19 19.43
CA MET A 232 11.18 -4.15 19.49
C MET A 232 11.76 -4.53 18.13
N LEU A 233 12.78 -3.79 17.67
CA LEU A 233 13.49 -4.17 16.46
C LEU A 233 14.42 -5.35 16.73
N SER A 234 14.12 -6.49 16.12
CA SER A 234 14.95 -7.69 16.11
C SER A 234 14.93 -8.35 14.72
N PRO A 235 15.89 -9.25 14.42
CA PRO A 235 15.81 -10.08 13.21
C PRO A 235 14.47 -10.82 13.09
N ASP A 236 13.95 -11.33 14.20
CA ASP A 236 12.66 -12.03 14.26
C ASP A 236 11.49 -11.11 13.94
N SER A 237 11.51 -9.85 14.43
CA SER A 237 10.47 -8.86 14.10
C SER A 237 10.47 -8.48 12.61
N ILE A 238 11.66 -8.43 11.98
CA ILE A 238 11.78 -8.18 10.54
C ILE A 238 11.20 -9.36 9.76
N GLU A 239 11.59 -10.58 10.12
CA GLU A 239 11.07 -11.81 9.49
C GLU A 239 9.54 -11.90 9.62
N GLN A 240 9.03 -11.63 10.81
CA GLN A 240 7.59 -11.62 11.08
C GLN A 240 6.90 -10.55 10.24
N ALA A 241 7.43 -9.32 10.14
CA ALA A 241 6.84 -8.26 9.34
C ALA A 241 6.85 -8.59 7.84
N LEU A 242 7.96 -9.14 7.32
CA LEU A 242 8.05 -9.59 5.93
C LEU A 242 6.98 -10.64 5.63
N LYS A 243 6.81 -11.62 6.51
CA LYS A 243 5.78 -12.66 6.36
C LYS A 243 4.36 -12.11 6.45
N CYS A 244 4.06 -11.32 7.49
CA CYS A 244 2.71 -10.82 7.76
C CYS A 244 2.24 -9.83 6.72
N TRP A 245 3.12 -8.97 6.21
CA TRP A 245 2.78 -7.97 5.20
C TRP A 245 3.05 -8.45 3.77
N GLN A 246 3.34 -9.75 3.61
CA GLN A 246 3.48 -10.44 2.33
C GLN A 246 4.57 -9.81 1.44
N LEU A 247 5.69 -9.46 2.07
CA LEU A 247 6.90 -8.98 1.41
C LEU A 247 7.86 -10.16 1.16
N PRO A 248 8.81 -10.03 0.21
CA PRO A 248 9.82 -11.05 -0.05
C PRO A 248 10.60 -11.40 1.23
N GLN A 249 10.60 -12.67 1.64
CA GLN A 249 11.22 -13.10 2.90
C GLN A 249 12.73 -13.33 2.75
N GLU A 250 13.18 -13.66 1.54
CA GLU A 250 14.57 -13.92 1.18
C GLU A 250 15.48 -12.69 1.38
N VAL A 251 14.91 -11.49 1.48
CA VAL A 251 15.66 -10.24 1.69
C VAL A 251 15.96 -9.96 3.15
N ARG A 252 15.53 -10.81 4.10
CA ARG A 252 15.68 -10.59 5.55
C ARG A 252 17.11 -10.21 5.95
N ASP A 253 18.08 -11.02 5.55
CA ASP A 253 19.49 -10.85 5.96
C ASP A 253 20.12 -9.62 5.27
N CYS A 254 19.76 -9.39 4.00
CA CYS A 254 20.11 -8.19 3.26
C CYS A 254 19.61 -6.93 3.97
N LEU A 255 18.33 -6.93 4.37
CA LEU A 255 17.67 -5.80 5.01
C LEU A 255 18.25 -5.51 6.41
N HIS A 256 18.50 -6.56 7.20
CA HIS A 256 19.16 -6.42 8.49
C HIS A 256 20.58 -5.82 8.33
N THR A 257 21.37 -6.36 7.40
CA THR A 257 22.74 -5.86 7.14
C THR A 257 22.74 -4.40 6.69
N TRP A 258 21.86 -4.07 5.74
CA TRP A 258 21.68 -2.71 5.25
C TRP A 258 21.29 -1.74 6.37
N TRP A 259 20.32 -2.12 7.21
CA TRP A 259 19.85 -1.29 8.31
C TRP A 259 20.97 -1.00 9.33
N GLN A 260 21.74 -2.02 9.72
CA GLN A 260 22.87 -1.82 10.64
C GLN A 260 23.91 -0.85 10.07
N ALA A 261 24.22 -0.96 8.78
CA ALA A 261 25.15 -0.04 8.11
C ALA A 261 24.61 1.40 8.05
N TYR A 262 23.31 1.57 7.81
CA TYR A 262 22.66 2.88 7.84
C TYR A 262 22.65 3.48 9.26
N PHE A 263 22.19 2.72 10.25
CA PHE A 263 21.99 3.18 11.62
C PHE A 263 23.30 3.53 12.33
N THR A 264 24.38 2.80 12.06
CA THR A 264 25.71 3.08 12.61
C THR A 264 26.50 4.11 11.79
N GLY A 265 26.10 4.33 10.55
CA GLY A 265 26.72 5.27 9.63
C GLY A 265 26.19 6.70 9.76
N ASN A 266 26.82 7.61 9.01
CA ASN A 266 26.36 9.00 8.84
C ASN A 266 25.81 9.24 7.41
N SER A 267 25.37 8.18 6.74
CA SER A 267 24.86 8.27 5.37
C SER A 267 23.50 8.97 5.36
N ARG A 268 23.30 9.85 4.37
CA ARG A 268 21.96 10.42 4.10
C ARG A 268 21.02 9.31 3.62
N TRP A 269 19.73 9.44 3.94
CA TRP A 269 18.70 8.46 3.56
C TRP A 269 18.70 8.11 2.06
N ALA A 270 18.80 9.09 1.17
CA ALA A 270 18.83 8.84 -0.28
C ALA A 270 20.01 7.95 -0.71
N VAL A 271 21.17 8.10 -0.06
CA VAL A 271 22.36 7.27 -0.31
C VAL A 271 22.14 5.86 0.23
N ALA A 272 21.56 5.74 1.43
CA ALA A 272 21.21 4.45 2.00
C ALA A 272 20.18 3.72 1.12
N LEU A 273 19.16 4.41 0.62
CA LEU A 273 18.12 3.83 -0.25
C LEU A 273 18.72 3.31 -1.57
N ALA A 274 19.62 4.07 -2.19
CA ALA A 274 20.34 3.63 -3.39
C ALA A 274 21.23 2.39 -3.11
N SER A 275 21.85 2.34 -1.93
CA SER A 275 22.62 1.15 -1.52
C SER A 275 21.74 -0.08 -1.36
N LEU A 276 20.53 0.06 -0.80
CA LEU A 276 19.58 -1.06 -0.71
C LEU A 276 19.15 -1.53 -2.11
N ASP A 277 18.83 -0.60 -3.01
CA ASP A 277 18.45 -0.92 -4.39
C ASP A 277 19.53 -1.75 -5.12
N ALA A 278 20.80 -1.42 -4.88
CA ALA A 278 21.95 -2.16 -5.42
C ALA A 278 22.10 -3.55 -4.77
N MET A 279 21.94 -3.67 -3.45
CA MET A 279 21.99 -4.96 -2.74
C MET A 279 20.86 -5.91 -3.14
N LEU A 280 19.68 -5.37 -3.50
CA LEU A 280 18.55 -6.17 -3.98
C LEU A 280 18.70 -6.59 -5.45
N ALA A 281 19.67 -6.06 -6.18
CA ALA A 281 19.92 -6.39 -7.58
C ALA A 281 21.00 -7.47 -7.78
N SER A 282 21.71 -7.85 -6.71
CA SER A 282 22.76 -8.89 -6.71
C SER A 282 22.19 -10.28 -6.43
#